data_AF-A0A2C9UP46-F1
#
_entry.id   AF-A0A2C9UP46-F1
#
_cell.length_a   1.000
_cell.length_b   1.000
_cell.length_c   1.000
_cell.angle_alpha   90.00
_cell.angle_beta   90.00
_cell.angle_gamma   90.00
#
_symmetry.space_group_name_H-M   'P 1'
#
loop_
_entity.id
_entity.type
_entity.pdbx_description
1 polymer ?
#
loop_
_entity_poly.entity_id
_entity_poly.type
_entity_poly.pdbx_seq_one_letter_code
_entity_poly.pdbx_strand_id
1 'polypeptide(L)'
;MANQLVVAVNQVNDYLQNPSNPYYLHPNENPSLVLVSTLLNEKNYHPWARAMKMALLSKNKYRFVDGTLPAPQIADPMRVAWQRCNTTVTPRKSGPLPALGSGST
;
A
#
# COMPACT_ATOMS: atom_id res chain seq x y z
N MET A 1 -27.30 -4.56 -15.50
CA MET A 1 -27.04 -4.07 -14.12
C MET A 1 -26.68 -5.20 -13.14
N ALA A 2 -27.32 -6.38 -13.19
CA ALA A 2 -26.99 -7.51 -12.30
C ALA A 2 -25.57 -8.10 -12.48
N ASN A 3 -25.05 -8.16 -13.72
CA ASN A 3 -23.74 -8.77 -14.00
C ASN A 3 -22.55 -7.99 -13.41
N GLN A 4 -22.67 -6.67 -13.29
CA GLN A 4 -21.61 -5.81 -12.77
C GLN A 4 -21.40 -6.02 -11.25
N LEU A 5 -22.49 -6.24 -10.51
CA LEU A 5 -22.44 -6.50 -9.07
C LEU A 5 -21.87 -7.89 -8.77
N VAL A 6 -22.20 -8.91 -9.57
CA VAL A 6 -21.63 -10.27 -9.42
C VAL A 6 -20.12 -10.27 -9.70
N VAL A 7 -19.68 -9.57 -10.75
CA VAL A 7 -18.25 -9.41 -11.05
C VAL A 7 -17.53 -8.70 -9.91
N ALA A 8 -18.10 -7.61 -9.38
CA ALA A 8 -17.53 -6.89 -8.24
C ALA A 8 -17.40 -7.78 -6.98
N VAL A 9 -18.44 -8.55 -6.65
CA VAL A 9 -18.41 -9.47 -5.49
C VAL A 9 -17.35 -10.56 -5.66
N ASN A 10 -17.19 -11.10 -6.88
CA ASN A 10 -16.16 -12.09 -7.16
C ASN A 10 -14.75 -11.51 -7.07
N GLN A 11 -14.53 -10.28 -7.58
CA GLN A 11 -13.27 -9.57 -7.40
C GLN A 11 -13.00 -9.28 -5.92
N VAL A 12 -14.04 -8.98 -5.14
CA VAL A 12 -13.92 -8.73 -3.70
C VAL A 12 -13.50 -9.99 -2.94
N ASN A 13 -14.12 -11.13 -3.24
CA ASN A 13 -13.74 -12.40 -2.62
C ASN A 13 -12.34 -12.85 -3.06
N ASP A 14 -11.97 -12.62 -4.32
CA ASP A 14 -10.66 -12.98 -4.84
C ASP A 14 -9.53 -12.23 -4.13
N TYR A 15 -9.62 -10.90 -3.92
CA TYR A 15 -8.56 -10.20 -3.18
C TYR A 15 -8.49 -10.56 -1.69
N LEU A 16 -9.56 -11.10 -1.09
CA LEU A 16 -9.54 -11.52 0.31
C LEU A 16 -8.89 -12.88 0.52
N GLN A 17 -8.93 -13.76 -0.49
CA GLN A 17 -8.54 -15.16 -0.35
C GLN A 17 -7.37 -15.59 -1.24
N ASN A 18 -7.12 -14.91 -2.36
CA ASN A 18 -6.14 -15.33 -3.35
C ASN A 18 -4.80 -14.60 -3.18
N PRO A 19 -3.72 -15.27 -2.73
CA PRO A 19 -2.40 -14.64 -2.54
C PRO A 19 -1.76 -14.14 -3.85
N SER A 20 -2.26 -14.60 -5.00
CA SER A 20 -1.83 -14.16 -6.32
C SER A 20 -2.52 -12.87 -6.75
N ASN A 21 -3.62 -12.48 -6.09
CA ASN A 21 -4.27 -11.22 -6.36
C ASN A 21 -3.40 -10.07 -5.85
N PRO A 22 -3.11 -9.04 -6.66
CA PRO A 22 -2.26 -7.94 -6.24
C PRO A 22 -2.84 -7.10 -5.09
N TYR A 23 -4.16 -7.13 -4.88
CA TYR A 23 -4.86 -6.49 -3.77
C TYR A 23 -4.94 -7.36 -2.51
N TYR A 24 -4.39 -8.57 -2.56
CA TYR A 24 -4.35 -9.45 -1.41
C TYR A 24 -3.54 -8.85 -0.28
N LEU A 25 -4.16 -8.77 0.88
CA LEU A 25 -3.53 -8.36 2.12
C LEU A 25 -3.61 -9.54 3.08
N HIS A 26 -2.45 -10.13 3.37
CA HIS A 26 -2.39 -11.18 4.38
C HIS A 26 -2.84 -10.60 5.74
N PRO A 27 -3.66 -11.28 6.54
CA PRO A 27 -4.16 -10.77 7.83
C PRO A 27 -3.04 -10.35 8.80
N ASN A 28 -1.86 -10.94 8.63
CA ASN A 28 -0.66 -10.64 9.43
C ASN A 28 0.19 -9.47 8.88
N GLU A 29 -0.24 -8.80 7.81
CA GLU A 29 0.47 -7.61 7.30
C GLU A 29 0.15 -6.40 8.17
N ASN A 30 1.16 -5.92 8.91
CA ASN A 30 1.05 -4.72 9.72
C ASN A 30 1.76 -3.54 9.01
N PRO A 31 1.10 -2.39 8.80
CA PRO A 31 1.72 -1.18 8.25
C PRO A 31 2.93 -0.67 9.04
N SER A 32 3.09 -1.12 10.28
CA SER A 32 4.20 -0.78 11.18
C SER A 32 5.42 -1.69 10.99
N LEU A 33 5.33 -2.72 10.12
CA LEU A 33 6.47 -3.56 9.83
C LEU A 33 7.52 -2.78 9.03
N VAL A 34 8.72 -2.74 9.57
CA VAL A 34 9.88 -2.17 8.90
C VAL A 34 10.21 -3.03 7.68
N LEU A 35 9.93 -2.51 6.47
CA LEU A 35 10.16 -3.21 5.21
C LEU A 35 11.66 -3.39 4.91
N VAL A 36 12.48 -2.43 5.33
CA VAL A 36 13.93 -2.45 5.20
C VAL A 36 14.53 -1.93 6.51
N SER A 37 15.29 -2.76 7.20
CA SER A 37 15.91 -2.42 8.49
C SER A 37 17.05 -1.40 8.35
N THR A 38 17.63 -1.27 7.15
CA THR A 38 18.65 -0.26 6.88
C THR A 38 18.00 1.11 6.74
N LEU A 39 18.45 2.07 7.55
CA LEU A 39 18.05 3.46 7.44
C LEU A 39 18.62 4.06 6.14
N LEU A 40 17.80 4.83 5.42
CA LEU A 40 18.23 5.53 4.23
C LEU A 40 19.14 6.70 4.61
N ASN A 41 20.35 6.69 4.04
CA ASN A 41 21.37 7.73 4.16
C ASN A 41 21.80 8.17 2.74
N GLU A 42 22.42 9.33 2.62
CA GLU A 42 22.83 9.89 1.32
C GLU A 42 23.76 8.97 0.50
N LYS A 43 24.54 8.12 1.18
CA LYS A 43 25.53 7.24 0.55
C LYS A 43 25.03 5.81 0.27
N ASN A 44 23.87 5.42 0.80
CA ASN A 44 23.40 4.02 0.73
C ASN A 44 22.13 3.84 -0.13
N TYR A 45 21.75 4.85 -0.91
CA TYR A 45 20.54 4.82 -1.73
C TYR A 45 20.45 3.58 -2.63
N HIS A 46 21.51 3.23 -3.37
CA HIS A 46 21.49 2.08 -4.28
C HIS A 46 21.24 0.74 -3.57
N PRO A 47 22.01 0.34 -2.54
CA PRO A 47 21.74 -0.89 -1.81
C PRO A 47 20.41 -0.84 -1.05
N TRP A 48 20.01 0.32 -0.52
CA TRP A 48 18.72 0.52 0.15
C TRP A 48 17.54 0.33 -0.81
N ALA A 49 17.57 0.98 -1.97
CA ALA A 49 16.52 0.87 -2.99
C ALA A 49 16.40 -0.56 -3.53
N ARG A 50 17.52 -1.27 -3.69
CA ARG A 50 17.52 -2.70 -4.04
C ARG A 50 16.86 -3.54 -2.94
N ALA A 51 17.21 -3.32 -1.67
CA ALA A 51 16.62 -4.03 -0.54
C ALA A 51 15.10 -3.75 -0.45
N MET A 52 14.69 -2.49 -0.61
CA MET A 52 13.28 -2.08 -0.62
C MET A 52 12.51 -2.73 -1.76
N LYS A 53 13.09 -2.76 -2.97
CA LYS A 53 12.52 -3.46 -4.12
C LYS A 53 12.34 -4.95 -3.86
N MET A 54 13.34 -5.62 -3.28
CA MET A 54 13.25 -7.05 -2.95
C MET A 54 12.18 -7.32 -1.88
N ALA A 55 12.12 -6.52 -0.83
CA ALA A 55 11.11 -6.65 0.23
C ALA A 55 9.69 -6.48 -0.32
N LEU A 56 9.49 -5.50 -1.21
CA LEU A 56 8.20 -5.27 -1.87
C LEU A 56 7.84 -6.38 -2.87
N LEU A 57 8.81 -6.92 -3.61
CA LEU A 57 8.59 -8.05 -4.52
C LEU A 57 8.21 -9.32 -3.76
N SER A 58 8.88 -9.61 -2.63
CA SER A 58 8.54 -10.75 -1.77
C SER A 58 7.10 -10.70 -1.24
N LYS A 59 6.49 -9.52 -1.20
CA LYS A 59 5.12 -9.29 -0.73
C LYS A 59 4.12 -9.04 -1.87
N ASN A 60 4.53 -9.17 -3.13
CA ASN A 60 3.74 -8.79 -4.31
C ASN A 60 3.27 -7.32 -4.33
N LYS A 61 3.91 -6.44 -3.54
CA LYS A 61 3.52 -5.03 -3.39
C LYS A 61 4.31 -4.07 -4.29
N TYR A 62 5.33 -4.54 -5.01
CA TYR A 62 6.16 -3.68 -5.86
C TYR A 62 5.36 -2.96 -6.94
N ARG A 63 4.28 -3.58 -7.44
CA ARG A 63 3.41 -3.03 -8.48
C ARG A 63 2.70 -1.73 -8.08
N PHE A 64 2.53 -1.48 -6.77
CA PHE A 64 2.00 -0.21 -6.25
C PHE A 64 3.01 0.93 -6.34
N VAL A 65 4.31 0.63 -6.21
CA VAL A 65 5.39 1.64 -6.29
C VAL A 65 5.79 1.91 -7.73
N ASP A 66 5.86 0.87 -8.55
CA ASP A 66 6.25 0.95 -9.96
C ASP A 66 5.16 1.58 -10.85
N GLY A 67 3.95 1.76 -10.32
CA GLY A 67 2.83 2.35 -11.07
C GLY A 67 2.17 1.40 -12.08
N THR A 68 2.64 0.17 -12.21
CA THR A 68 2.02 -0.88 -13.05
C THR A 68 0.64 -1.32 -12.54
N LEU A 69 0.26 -0.86 -11.35
CA LEU A 69 -1.07 -1.04 -10.78
C LEU A 69 -1.63 0.33 -10.37
N PRO A 70 -2.26 1.06 -11.32
CA PRO A 70 -2.76 2.40 -11.08
C PRO A 70 -3.95 2.40 -10.13
N ALA A 71 -4.21 3.55 -9.51
CA ALA A 71 -5.39 3.74 -8.67
C ALA A 71 -6.67 3.50 -9.50
N PRO A 72 -7.56 2.58 -9.08
CA PRO A 72 -8.82 2.38 -9.76
C PRO A 72 -9.76 3.59 -9.55
N GLN A 73 -10.79 3.68 -10.40
CA GLN A 73 -11.72 4.81 -10.39
C GLN A 73 -12.46 4.96 -9.05
N ILE A 74 -12.98 6.16 -8.76
CA ILE A 74 -13.70 6.44 -7.51
C ILE A 74 -14.89 5.50 -7.31
N ALA A 75 -15.58 5.15 -8.40
CA ALA A 75 -16.73 4.26 -8.39
C ALA A 75 -16.37 2.77 -8.30
N ASP A 76 -15.08 2.41 -8.33
CA ASP A 76 -14.65 1.02 -8.33
C ASP A 76 -14.69 0.43 -6.90
N PRO A 77 -15.41 -0.68 -6.67
CA PRO A 77 -15.42 -1.40 -5.40
C PRO A 77 -14.04 -1.82 -4.91
N MET A 78 -13.08 -2.02 -5.81
CA MET A 78 -11.70 -2.40 -5.51
C MET A 78 -10.84 -1.23 -5.00
N ARG A 79 -11.34 0.01 -5.06
CA ARG A 79 -10.63 1.19 -4.56
C ARG A 79 -10.28 1.10 -3.09
N VAL A 80 -11.19 0.58 -2.26
CA VAL A 80 -10.94 0.42 -0.82
C VAL A 80 -9.79 -0.59 -0.59
N ALA A 81 -9.73 -1.66 -1.37
CA ALA A 81 -8.65 -2.65 -1.31
C ALA A 81 -7.31 -2.08 -1.80
N TRP A 82 -7.32 -1.32 -2.91
CA TRP A 82 -6.15 -0.58 -3.39
C TRP A 82 -5.62 0.38 -2.33
N GLN A 83 -6.50 1.14 -1.68
CA GLN A 83 -6.13 2.16 -0.70
C GLN A 83 -5.52 1.52 0.56
N ARG A 84 -6.09 0.41 1.05
CA ARG A 84 -5.52 -0.38 2.15
C ARG A 84 -4.11 -0.88 1.81
N CYS A 85 -3.91 -1.47 0.62
CA CYS A 85 -2.60 -1.93 0.19
C CYS A 85 -1.61 -0.78 -0.02
N ASN A 86 -2.06 0.37 -0.52
CA ASN A 86 -1.18 1.52 -0.71
C ASN A 86 -0.69 2.08 0.63
N THR A 87 -1.53 2.09 1.67
CA THR A 87 -1.15 2.57 3.00
C THR A 87 -0.08 1.72 3.70
N THR A 88 0.08 0.44 3.35
CA THR A 88 1.16 -0.40 3.91
C THR A 88 2.50 -0.20 3.20
N VAL A 89 2.47 0.31 1.97
CA VAL A 89 3.67 0.55 1.15
C VAL A 89 4.22 1.95 1.36
N THR A 90 3.34 2.94 1.55
CA THR A 90 3.76 4.29 1.88
C THR A 90 4.21 4.35 3.34
N PRO A 91 5.47 4.74 3.62
CA PRO A 91 5.87 5.07 4.98
C PRO A 91 4.91 6.15 5.49
N ARG A 92 4.24 5.90 6.62
CA ARG A 92 3.47 6.96 7.29
C ARG A 92 4.50 8.05 7.59
N LYS A 93 4.45 9.19 6.90
CA LYS A 93 5.20 10.38 7.35
C LYS A 93 4.67 10.67 8.76
N SER A 94 5.41 10.25 9.78
CA SER A 94 5.29 10.81 11.12
C SER A 94 5.86 12.22 11.08
N GLY A 95 5.18 13.11 10.34
CA GLY A 95 5.39 14.54 10.48
C GLY A 95 4.68 14.98 11.76
N PRO A 96 5.28 15.85 12.59
CA PRO A 96 4.59 16.38 13.75
C PRO A 96 3.29 17.06 13.29
N LEU A 97 2.20 16.79 14.01
CA LEU A 97 0.93 17.51 13.86
C LEU A 97 1.23 19.02 13.92
N PRO A 98 0.68 19.85 13.01
CA PRO A 98 0.76 21.28 13.19
C PRO A 98 0.10 21.61 14.52
N ALA A 99 0.90 22.11 15.47
CA ALA A 99 0.38 22.63 16.72
C ALA A 99 -0.67 23.69 16.36
N LEU A 100 -1.92 23.47 16.76
CA LEU A 100 -2.93 24.51 16.72
C LEU A 100 -2.36 25.70 17.49
N GLY A 101 -2.12 26.79 16.76
CA GLY A 101 -1.61 28.02 17.34
C GLY A 101 -2.50 28.46 18.49
N SER A 102 -1.89 28.62 19.65
CA SER A 102 -2.44 29.37 20.76
C SER A 102 -2.68 30.81 20.29
N GLY A 103 -3.94 31.14 19.99
CA GLY A 103 -4.37 32.53 19.87
C GLY A 103 -4.24 33.20 21.23
N SER A 104 -3.25 34.07 21.36
CA SER A 104 -3.16 35.04 22.45
C SER A 104 -2.47 36.28 21.91
N THR A 105 -3.28 37.21 21.41
CA THR A 105 -3.13 38.65 21.66
C THR A 105 -4.52 39.26 21.55
#